data_AF-A0A7W6SRP1-F1
#
_entry.id   AF-A0A7W6SRP1-F1
#
_cell.length_a   1.000
_cell.length_b   1.000
_cell.length_c   1.000
_cell.angle_alpha   90.00
_cell.angle_beta   90.00
_cell.angle_gamma   90.00
#
_symmetry.space_group_name_H-M   'P 1'
#
loop_
_entity.id
_entity.type
_entity.pdbx_description
1 polymer ?
#
loop_
_entity_poly.entity_id
_entity_poly.type
_entity_poly.pdbx_seq_one_letter_code
_entity_poly.pdbx_strand_id
1 'polypeptide(L)'
;MPDAETRKSVTLSREELYALVWATPMSRLAIQYGLSGNGLAKICRRLDVPYPPRGYWARREAGKKVIQAALPAISSGTRAQVTIAPSLPASLPPQMPSELEGGLATARRLTAALRVPSKLHQPHRVVAGWIEERQREREQAKRYSWSRGGYVPPDFTMMERRRHRLLSTLFIALEKHGYTAKVDERGRPAVEIARQVAALVIKEKYRHVRQPLTEEDKKRGFNPKRPWRQEMQPTGLLQLSIEPRPHPTLRHSWIDAADELLEAQLPEIAAVFIAAAPILQERRRQYEENERRRHEEEMRRYKERQRQQLERNRLRGFLELASRWRQVEDARQFLNALASRAAEEPGQAVGDLSLDESIAWARERLTGRDPLEAGLVECFRQSHPSINGRTVTTPLNFGSNRGSSSLSSSGLPHHLFTHSPDTSRCGRCARILSHRESISSRSSI
;
A
#
# COMPACT_ATOMS: atom_id res chain seq x y z
N MET A 1 -0.59 -26.79 36.10
CA MET A 1 0.09 -25.78 35.28
C MET A 1 1.30 -25.35 36.09
N PRO A 2 2.53 -25.80 35.78
CA PRO A 2 3.67 -25.36 36.56
C PRO A 2 4.01 -23.92 36.18
N ASP A 3 4.45 -23.19 37.19
CA ASP A 3 4.55 -21.74 37.29
C ASP A 3 5.28 -21.06 36.13
N ALA A 4 4.77 -19.86 35.81
CA ALA A 4 5.38 -18.91 34.90
C ALA A 4 6.59 -18.21 35.56
N GLU A 5 7.51 -18.99 36.12
CA GLU A 5 8.82 -18.47 36.51
C GLU A 5 9.53 -17.95 35.25
N THR A 6 10.03 -16.74 35.37
CA THR A 6 10.80 -15.99 34.39
C THR A 6 11.75 -16.90 33.60
N ARG A 7 11.34 -17.33 32.41
CA ARG A 7 12.20 -18.11 31.52
C ARG A 7 13.35 -17.19 31.13
N LYS A 8 14.54 -17.44 31.66
CA LYS A 8 15.76 -16.70 31.32
C LYS A 8 16.18 -17.07 29.89
N SER A 9 16.82 -16.14 29.20
CA SER A 9 17.42 -16.42 27.89
C SER A 9 18.49 -17.51 28.03
N VAL A 10 18.39 -18.57 27.24
CA VAL A 10 19.35 -19.69 27.25
C VAL A 10 20.26 -19.57 26.03
N THR A 11 21.57 -19.59 26.23
CA THR A 11 22.55 -19.69 25.14
C THR A 11 22.91 -21.15 24.93
N LEU A 12 22.72 -21.65 23.71
CA LEU A 12 23.05 -23.02 23.32
C LEU A 12 24.07 -23.00 22.18
N SER A 13 25.06 -23.89 22.25
CA SER A 13 25.94 -24.19 21.13
C SER A 13 25.22 -24.99 20.04
N ARG A 14 25.82 -25.01 18.86
CA ARG A 14 25.34 -25.76 17.69
C ARG A 14 25.28 -27.28 17.96
N GLU A 15 26.28 -27.80 18.65
CA GLU A 15 26.42 -29.22 19.00
C GLU A 15 25.40 -29.63 20.06
N GLU A 16 25.21 -28.80 21.09
CA GLU A 16 24.18 -29.01 22.11
C GLU A 16 22.77 -28.98 21.50
N LEU A 17 22.50 -28.00 20.61
CA LEU A 17 21.21 -27.93 19.93
C LEU A 17 20.96 -29.18 19.06
N TYR A 18 21.98 -29.68 18.37
CA TYR A 18 21.89 -30.92 17.61
C TYR A 18 21.54 -32.10 18.52
N ALA A 19 22.28 -32.30 19.62
CA ALA A 19 22.01 -33.40 20.56
C ALA A 19 20.58 -33.35 21.10
N LEU A 20 20.12 -32.18 21.51
CA LEU A 20 18.77 -31.98 22.06
C LEU A 20 17.66 -32.32 21.05
N VAL A 21 17.81 -31.87 19.80
CA VAL A 21 16.79 -32.03 18.75
C VAL A 21 16.65 -33.48 18.27
N TRP A 22 17.71 -34.29 18.39
CA TRP A 22 17.66 -35.73 18.12
C TRP A 22 17.28 -36.58 19.36
N ALA A 23 17.44 -36.04 20.56
CA ALA A 23 17.02 -36.66 21.81
C ALA A 23 15.54 -36.46 22.14
N THR A 24 14.95 -35.31 21.75
CA THR A 24 13.55 -34.94 22.09
C THR A 24 12.77 -34.44 20.88
N PRO A 25 11.48 -34.79 20.71
CA PRO A 25 10.64 -34.21 19.66
C PRO A 25 10.62 -32.68 19.72
N MET A 26 10.83 -32.05 18.57
CA MET A 26 10.85 -30.60 18.38
C MET A 26 9.67 -29.86 19.04
N SER A 27 8.47 -30.45 19.01
CA SER A 27 7.27 -29.87 19.64
C SER A 27 7.38 -29.77 21.16
N ARG A 28 7.97 -30.77 21.82
CA ARG A 28 8.21 -30.78 23.27
C ARG A 28 9.40 -29.91 23.64
N LEU A 29 10.50 -30.04 22.90
CA LEU A 29 11.72 -29.27 23.13
C LEU A 29 11.47 -27.76 23.01
N ALA A 30 10.68 -27.33 22.01
CA ALA A 30 10.37 -25.91 21.82
C ALA A 30 9.61 -25.30 23.01
N ILE A 31 8.74 -26.06 23.69
CA ILE A 31 7.97 -25.59 24.85
C ILE A 31 8.91 -25.18 26.00
N GLN A 32 9.98 -25.93 26.22
CA GLN A 32 10.98 -25.65 27.27
C GLN A 32 11.64 -24.28 27.07
N TYR A 33 11.85 -23.89 25.81
CA TYR A 33 12.42 -22.59 25.45
C TYR A 33 11.37 -21.51 25.15
N GLY A 34 10.08 -21.76 25.41
CA GLY A 34 9.01 -20.82 25.10
C GLY A 34 8.89 -20.51 23.60
N LEU A 35 9.22 -21.45 22.73
CA LEU A 35 9.13 -21.34 21.28
C LEU A 35 8.01 -22.24 20.72
N SER A 36 7.57 -21.95 19.49
CA SER A 36 6.85 -22.94 18.68
C SER A 36 7.82 -23.90 18.00
N GLY A 37 7.37 -25.11 17.64
CA GLY A 37 8.20 -26.05 16.87
C GLY A 37 8.74 -25.48 15.56
N ASN A 38 7.99 -24.59 14.91
CA ASN A 38 8.45 -23.85 13.72
C ASN A 38 9.52 -22.78 14.08
N GLY A 39 9.40 -22.15 15.24
CA GLY A 39 10.41 -21.22 15.77
C GLY A 39 11.74 -21.93 16.00
N LEU A 40 11.72 -23.07 16.67
CA LEU A 40 12.92 -23.88 16.89
C LEU A 40 13.50 -24.41 15.55
N ALA A 41 12.66 -24.81 14.60
CA ALA A 41 13.12 -25.23 13.27
C ALA A 41 13.76 -24.09 12.44
N LYS A 42 13.36 -22.84 12.65
CA LYS A 42 14.06 -21.66 12.07
C LYS A 42 15.46 -21.50 12.67
N ILE A 43 15.60 -21.75 13.98
CA ILE A 43 16.88 -21.68 14.67
C ILE A 43 17.83 -22.77 14.19
N CYS A 44 17.37 -24.02 14.09
CA CYS A 44 18.18 -25.12 13.55
C CYS A 44 18.67 -24.83 12.12
N ARG A 45 17.80 -24.27 11.27
CA ARG A 45 18.18 -23.85 9.90
C ARG A 45 19.22 -22.75 9.86
N ARG A 46 19.20 -21.81 10.81
CA ARG A 46 20.18 -20.72 10.88
C ARG A 46 21.56 -21.20 11.34
N LEU A 47 21.61 -22.31 12.06
CA LEU A 47 22.85 -22.92 12.57
C LEU A 47 23.32 -24.11 11.73
N ASP A 48 22.71 -24.37 10.57
CA ASP A 48 22.96 -25.56 9.76
C ASP A 48 22.94 -26.86 10.60
N VAL A 49 21.96 -26.96 11.51
CA VAL A 49 21.73 -28.14 12.37
C VAL A 49 20.64 -28.99 11.72
N PRO A 50 20.95 -30.22 11.26
CA PRO A 50 19.94 -31.13 10.76
C PRO A 50 19.06 -31.60 11.92
N TYR A 51 17.75 -31.73 11.67
CA TYR A 51 16.77 -32.14 12.66
C TYR A 51 15.87 -33.26 12.11
N PRO A 52 15.24 -34.08 12.99
CA PRO A 52 14.42 -35.20 12.56
C PRO A 52 13.30 -34.81 11.58
N PRO A 53 13.14 -35.51 10.44
CA PRO A 53 12.05 -35.25 9.52
C PRO A 53 10.69 -35.65 10.11
N ARG A 54 9.61 -35.18 9.48
CA ARG A 54 8.23 -35.54 9.89
C ARG A 54 8.07 -37.06 9.88
N GLY A 55 7.52 -37.61 10.96
CA GLY A 55 7.32 -39.06 11.13
C GLY A 55 8.54 -39.84 11.63
N TYR A 56 9.72 -39.21 11.81
CA TYR A 56 10.88 -39.87 12.39
C TYR A 56 10.56 -40.48 13.77
N TRP A 57 9.94 -39.70 14.65
CA TRP A 57 9.59 -40.11 16.01
C TRP A 57 8.57 -41.25 16.03
N ALA A 58 7.51 -41.15 15.22
CA ALA A 58 6.51 -42.22 15.08
C ALA A 58 7.12 -43.52 14.53
N ARG A 59 8.07 -43.43 13.59
CA ARG A 59 8.80 -44.61 13.09
C ARG A 59 9.71 -45.23 14.15
N ARG A 60 10.36 -44.40 14.97
CA ARG A 60 11.25 -44.83 16.05
C ARG A 60 10.47 -45.52 17.17
N GLU A 61 9.33 -44.97 17.57
CA GLU A 61 8.41 -45.59 18.54
C GLU A 61 7.82 -46.90 18.01
N ALA A 62 7.54 -46.99 16.72
CA ALA A 62 7.08 -48.22 16.06
C ALA A 62 8.21 -49.24 15.78
N GLY A 63 9.39 -49.08 16.39
CA GLY A 63 10.53 -50.02 16.26
C GLY A 63 11.18 -50.07 14.87
N LYS A 64 10.85 -49.14 13.96
CA LYS A 64 11.40 -49.13 12.60
C LYS A 64 12.80 -48.52 12.59
N LYS A 65 13.67 -49.03 11.72
CA LYS A 65 14.99 -48.43 11.48
C LYS A 65 14.83 -46.97 11.03
N VAL A 66 15.48 -46.07 11.76
CA VAL A 66 15.54 -44.63 11.49
C VAL A 66 16.99 -44.20 11.37
N ILE A 67 17.27 -43.25 10.48
CA ILE A 67 18.62 -42.73 10.22
C ILE A 67 18.73 -41.37 10.88
N GLN A 68 19.76 -41.17 11.69
CA GLN A 68 20.15 -39.87 12.21
C GLN A 68 21.18 -39.23 11.28
N ALA A 69 20.88 -38.03 10.78
CA ALA A 69 21.79 -37.31 9.91
C ALA A 69 22.93 -36.69 10.72
N ALA A 70 24.18 -36.93 10.34
CA ALA A 70 25.35 -36.36 11.01
C ALA A 70 25.37 -34.83 10.94
N LEU A 71 25.92 -34.19 11.98
CA LEU A 71 26.11 -32.74 12.04
C LEU A 71 27.19 -32.32 11.02
N PRO A 72 26.88 -31.51 9.99
CA PRO A 72 27.88 -31.09 8.99
C PRO A 72 28.94 -30.17 9.59
N ALA A 73 30.09 -30.00 8.93
CA ALA A 73 31.09 -29.02 9.33
C ALA A 73 30.53 -27.58 9.26
N ILE A 74 31.05 -26.67 10.09
CA ILE A 74 30.59 -25.28 10.13
C ILE A 74 30.96 -24.59 8.82
N SER A 75 29.96 -24.04 8.13
CA SER A 75 30.13 -23.25 6.90
C SER A 75 30.63 -21.84 7.22
N SER A 76 31.42 -21.23 6.32
CA SER A 76 31.93 -19.87 6.47
C SER A 76 30.77 -18.86 6.49
N GLY A 77 30.38 -18.44 7.70
CA GLY A 77 29.27 -17.50 7.93
C GLY A 77 28.19 -18.00 8.90
N THR A 78 28.25 -19.26 9.32
CA THR A 78 27.30 -19.83 10.29
C THR A 78 27.76 -19.58 11.73
N ARG A 79 26.84 -19.10 12.58
CA ARG A 79 27.13 -18.83 14.00
C ARG A 79 27.34 -20.15 14.76
N ALA A 80 28.29 -20.17 15.69
CA ALA A 80 28.55 -21.35 16.53
C ALA A 80 27.55 -21.50 17.69
N GLN A 81 26.82 -20.44 18.05
CA GLN A 81 25.90 -20.42 19.19
C GLN A 81 24.66 -19.58 18.90
N VAL A 82 23.57 -19.86 19.64
CA VAL A 82 22.33 -19.09 19.62
C VAL A 82 21.84 -18.80 21.03
N THR A 83 21.53 -17.55 21.30
CA THR A 83 20.73 -17.17 22.47
C THR A 83 19.25 -17.27 22.11
N ILE A 84 18.54 -18.19 22.77
CA ILE A 84 17.10 -18.35 22.68
C ILE A 84 16.48 -17.52 23.79
N ALA A 85 15.95 -16.35 23.41
CA ALA A 85 15.04 -15.61 24.27
C ALA A 85 13.66 -16.29 24.19
N PRO A 86 13.01 -16.56 25.33
CA PRO A 86 11.65 -17.07 25.32
C PRO A 86 10.75 -16.07 24.61
N SER A 87 9.86 -16.57 23.74
CA SER A 87 8.79 -15.73 23.21
C SER A 87 8.03 -15.20 24.42
N LEU A 88 7.89 -13.87 24.54
CA LEU A 88 6.97 -13.28 25.50
C LEU A 88 5.65 -14.06 25.42
N PRO A 89 5.07 -14.51 26.55
CA PRO A 89 3.78 -15.18 26.50
C PRO A 89 2.85 -14.28 25.71
N ALA A 90 2.13 -14.87 24.74
CA ALA A 90 1.12 -14.14 24.00
C ALA A 90 0.28 -13.39 25.04
N SER A 91 0.23 -12.06 24.92
CA SER A 91 -0.58 -11.22 25.80
C SER A 91 -1.92 -11.90 25.99
N LEU A 92 -2.43 -11.95 27.23
CA LEU A 92 -3.75 -12.49 27.51
C LEU A 92 -4.73 -11.96 26.46
N PRO A 93 -5.60 -12.83 25.90
CA PRO A 93 -6.58 -12.38 24.92
C PRO A 93 -7.30 -11.16 25.49
N PRO A 94 -7.52 -10.11 24.68
CA PRO A 94 -8.20 -8.91 25.17
C PRO A 94 -9.54 -9.33 25.77
N GLN A 95 -9.78 -8.92 27.01
CA GLN A 95 -11.05 -9.15 27.69
C GLN A 95 -12.09 -8.18 27.13
N MET A 96 -13.33 -8.64 27.02
CA MET A 96 -14.42 -7.79 26.54
C MET A 96 -14.75 -6.74 27.60
N PRO A 97 -14.78 -5.45 27.25
CA PRO A 97 -15.25 -4.42 28.18
C PRO A 97 -16.71 -4.67 28.60
N SER A 98 -17.05 -4.41 29.87
CA SER A 98 -18.39 -4.67 30.42
C SER A 98 -19.51 -3.94 29.68
N GLU A 99 -19.26 -2.70 29.25
CA GLU A 99 -20.21 -1.92 28.43
C GLU A 99 -20.53 -2.62 27.10
N LEU A 100 -19.50 -3.16 26.45
CA LEU A 100 -19.65 -3.88 25.18
C LEU A 100 -20.38 -5.22 25.40
N GLU A 101 -20.08 -5.90 26.49
CA GLU A 101 -20.78 -7.14 26.87
C GLU A 101 -22.27 -6.87 27.12
N GLY A 102 -22.61 -5.82 27.87
CA GLY A 102 -23.99 -5.40 28.12
C GLY A 102 -24.72 -4.95 26.85
N GLY A 103 -24.04 -4.22 25.98
CA GLY A 103 -24.54 -3.84 24.66
C GLY A 103 -24.83 -5.06 23.77
N LEU A 104 -23.93 -6.04 23.76
CA LEU A 104 -24.12 -7.30 23.02
C LEU A 104 -25.28 -8.14 23.58
N ALA A 105 -25.40 -8.26 24.90
CA ALA A 105 -26.52 -8.96 25.54
C ALA A 105 -27.87 -8.32 25.18
N THR A 106 -27.92 -7.00 25.12
CA THR A 106 -29.12 -6.26 24.68
C THR A 106 -29.41 -6.48 23.21
N ALA A 107 -28.39 -6.39 22.35
CA ALA A 107 -28.52 -6.64 20.92
C ALA A 107 -29.01 -8.06 20.60
N ARG A 108 -28.53 -9.08 21.34
CA ARG A 108 -29.01 -10.46 21.22
C ARG A 108 -30.51 -10.61 21.50
N ARG A 109 -31.02 -9.89 22.50
CA ARG A 109 -32.46 -9.87 22.81
C ARG A 109 -33.28 -9.26 21.67
N LEU A 110 -32.77 -8.20 21.04
CA LEU A 110 -33.43 -7.54 19.91
C LEU A 110 -33.49 -8.42 18.66
N THR A 111 -32.47 -9.25 18.42
CA THR A 111 -32.36 -10.05 17.19
C THR A 111 -32.78 -11.51 17.35
N ALA A 112 -33.13 -11.96 18.56
CA ALA A 112 -33.45 -13.35 18.87
C ALA A 112 -34.55 -13.97 17.97
N ALA A 113 -35.52 -13.17 17.52
CA ALA A 113 -36.61 -13.60 16.66
C ALA A 113 -36.26 -13.62 15.16
N LEU A 114 -35.06 -13.18 14.77
CA LEU A 114 -34.66 -13.10 13.36
C LEU A 114 -34.55 -14.51 12.76
N ARG A 115 -35.22 -14.73 11.62
CA ARG A 115 -35.18 -16.01 10.89
C ARG A 115 -35.05 -15.73 9.40
N VAL A 116 -34.18 -16.50 8.74
CA VAL A 116 -34.01 -16.41 7.28
C VAL A 116 -35.07 -17.26 6.59
N PRO A 117 -35.90 -16.68 5.70
CA PRO A 117 -36.93 -17.44 5.01
C PRO A 117 -36.30 -18.43 4.01
N SER A 118 -37.00 -19.55 3.76
CA SER A 118 -36.55 -20.56 2.79
C SER A 118 -36.63 -20.07 1.34
N LYS A 119 -37.52 -19.12 1.05
CA LYS A 119 -37.69 -18.50 -0.27
C LYS A 119 -37.65 -16.98 -0.16
N LEU A 120 -37.14 -16.32 -1.21
CA LEU A 120 -37.03 -14.86 -1.28
C LEU A 120 -38.22 -14.30 -2.06
N HIS A 121 -39.24 -13.82 -1.35
CA HIS A 121 -40.45 -13.25 -1.97
C HIS A 121 -40.35 -11.73 -2.15
N GLN A 122 -39.97 -11.02 -1.09
CA GLN A 122 -39.79 -9.56 -1.10
C GLN A 122 -38.33 -9.23 -0.73
N PRO A 123 -37.44 -9.14 -1.72
CA PRO A 123 -36.04 -8.80 -1.47
C PRO A 123 -35.91 -7.34 -1.02
N HIS A 124 -34.96 -7.08 -0.12
CA HIS A 124 -34.51 -5.73 0.21
C HIS A 124 -34.04 -4.99 -1.05
N ARG A 125 -34.28 -3.67 -1.15
CA ARG A 125 -34.00 -2.83 -2.34
C ARG A 125 -32.62 -3.06 -2.98
N VAL A 126 -31.57 -3.21 -2.17
CA VAL A 126 -30.20 -3.48 -2.66
C VAL A 126 -30.12 -4.84 -3.37
N VAL A 127 -30.72 -5.87 -2.77
CA VAL A 127 -30.74 -7.23 -3.33
C VAL A 127 -31.67 -7.30 -4.54
N ALA A 128 -32.82 -6.61 -4.48
CA ALA A 128 -33.74 -6.47 -5.61
C ALA A 128 -33.02 -5.86 -6.83
N GLY A 129 -32.26 -4.78 -6.61
CA GLY A 129 -31.47 -4.13 -7.65
C GLY A 129 -30.49 -5.09 -8.35
N TRP A 130 -29.77 -5.93 -7.60
CA TRP A 130 -28.87 -6.94 -8.20
C TRP A 130 -29.60 -8.01 -9.01
N ILE A 131 -30.77 -8.45 -8.53
CA ILE A 131 -31.59 -9.43 -9.24
C ILE A 131 -32.08 -8.84 -10.56
N GLU A 132 -32.59 -7.60 -10.53
CA GLU A 132 -33.06 -6.88 -11.72
C GLU A 132 -31.92 -6.61 -12.70
N GLU A 133 -30.74 -6.18 -12.22
CA GLU A 133 -29.56 -5.94 -13.05
C GLU A 133 -29.15 -7.21 -13.82
N ARG A 134 -29.03 -8.35 -13.12
CA ARG A 134 -28.72 -9.64 -13.75
C ARG A 134 -29.78 -10.06 -14.78
N GLN A 135 -31.07 -9.84 -14.47
CA GLN A 135 -32.15 -10.16 -15.41
C GLN A 135 -32.05 -9.31 -16.68
N ARG A 136 -31.82 -8.00 -16.54
CA ARG A 136 -31.61 -7.07 -17.66
C ARG A 136 -30.39 -7.47 -18.49
N GLU A 137 -29.26 -7.81 -17.88
CA GLU A 137 -28.07 -8.29 -18.58
C GLU A 137 -28.37 -9.52 -19.44
N ARG A 138 -29.09 -10.50 -18.88
CA ARG A 138 -29.46 -11.73 -19.60
C ARG A 138 -30.45 -11.46 -20.73
N GLU A 139 -31.42 -10.59 -20.54
CA GLU A 139 -32.38 -10.20 -21.59
C GLU A 139 -31.70 -9.45 -22.73
N GLN A 140 -30.81 -8.51 -22.42
CA GLN A 140 -30.01 -7.80 -23.42
C GLN A 140 -29.10 -8.75 -24.20
N ALA A 141 -28.43 -9.68 -23.52
CA ALA A 141 -27.59 -10.69 -24.17
C ALA A 141 -28.40 -11.58 -25.14
N LYS A 142 -29.64 -11.93 -24.79
CA LYS A 142 -30.56 -12.65 -25.71
C LYS A 142 -30.95 -11.80 -26.92
N ARG A 143 -31.23 -10.50 -26.72
CA ARG A 143 -31.62 -9.58 -27.81
C ARG A 143 -30.50 -9.30 -28.80
N TYR A 144 -29.25 -9.22 -28.32
CA TYR A 144 -28.07 -8.94 -29.15
C TYR A 144 -27.14 -10.15 -29.33
N SER A 145 -27.69 -11.36 -29.24
CA SER A 145 -26.94 -12.63 -29.29
C SER A 145 -26.02 -12.75 -30.51
N TRP A 146 -26.41 -12.15 -31.63
CA TRP A 146 -25.67 -12.18 -32.90
C TRP A 146 -24.48 -11.21 -32.96
N SER A 147 -24.42 -10.19 -32.08
CA SER A 147 -23.45 -9.08 -32.18
C SER A 147 -22.32 -9.11 -31.13
N ARG A 148 -22.44 -9.95 -30.09
CA ARG A 148 -21.49 -10.00 -28.95
C ARG A 148 -21.02 -11.42 -28.58
N GLY A 149 -20.86 -12.30 -29.57
CA GLY A 149 -20.28 -13.63 -29.36
C GLY A 149 -21.12 -14.56 -28.48
N GLY A 150 -22.43 -14.35 -28.38
CA GLY A 150 -23.40 -15.28 -27.79
C GLY A 150 -23.30 -15.54 -26.28
N TYR A 151 -22.45 -14.82 -25.53
CA TYR A 151 -22.34 -15.04 -24.08
C TYR A 151 -23.58 -14.49 -23.35
N VAL A 152 -24.38 -15.40 -22.81
CA VAL A 152 -25.48 -15.08 -21.89
C VAL A 152 -25.00 -15.41 -20.47
N PRO A 153 -25.01 -14.44 -19.54
CA PRO A 153 -24.66 -14.72 -18.15
C PRO A 153 -25.50 -15.88 -17.58
N PRO A 154 -24.89 -16.80 -16.81
CA PRO A 154 -25.64 -17.88 -16.18
C PRO A 154 -26.67 -17.34 -15.19
N ASP A 155 -27.67 -18.17 -14.90
CA ASP A 155 -28.60 -17.86 -13.81
C ASP A 155 -27.89 -17.94 -12.45
N PHE A 156 -28.51 -17.35 -11.41
CA PHE A 156 -27.94 -17.37 -10.08
C PHE A 156 -27.76 -18.79 -9.54
N THR A 157 -26.54 -19.09 -9.10
CA THR A 157 -26.16 -20.31 -8.40
C THR A 157 -26.94 -20.46 -7.08
N MET A 158 -26.99 -21.68 -6.55
CA MET A 158 -27.60 -21.95 -5.24
C MET A 158 -26.95 -21.11 -4.13
N MET A 159 -25.64 -20.89 -4.18
CA MET A 159 -24.93 -20.07 -3.20
C MET A 159 -25.27 -18.59 -3.32
N GLU A 160 -25.39 -18.03 -4.53
CA GLU A 160 -25.84 -16.64 -4.71
C GLU A 160 -27.27 -16.44 -4.19
N ARG A 161 -28.18 -17.39 -4.47
CA ARG A 161 -29.55 -17.36 -3.92
C ARG A 161 -29.55 -17.41 -2.38
N ARG A 162 -28.69 -18.23 -1.76
CA ARG A 162 -28.50 -18.21 -0.30
C ARG A 162 -27.99 -16.86 0.20
N ARG A 163 -26.98 -16.28 -0.45
CA ARG A 163 -26.44 -14.94 -0.12
C ARG A 163 -27.51 -13.86 -0.19
N HIS A 164 -28.37 -13.87 -1.21
CA HIS A 164 -29.47 -12.92 -1.35
C HIS A 164 -30.46 -13.02 -0.19
N ARG A 165 -30.84 -14.23 0.24
CA ARG A 165 -31.72 -14.43 1.41
C ARG A 165 -31.08 -13.92 2.70
N LEU A 166 -29.81 -14.24 2.92
CA LEU A 166 -29.04 -13.78 4.09
C LEU A 166 -28.96 -12.25 4.14
N LEU A 167 -28.52 -11.62 3.04
CA LEU A 167 -28.35 -10.17 2.96
C LEU A 167 -29.69 -9.44 3.04
N SER A 168 -30.72 -9.92 2.34
CA SER A 168 -32.05 -9.31 2.39
C SER A 168 -32.61 -9.32 3.81
N THR A 169 -32.50 -10.46 4.50
CA THR A 169 -32.99 -10.60 5.87
C THR A 169 -32.21 -9.71 6.83
N LEU A 170 -30.88 -9.70 6.71
CA LEU A 170 -30.00 -8.90 7.56
C LEU A 170 -30.23 -7.40 7.36
N PHE A 171 -30.33 -6.94 6.11
CA PHE A 171 -30.60 -5.54 5.80
C PHE A 171 -31.94 -5.08 6.37
N ILE A 172 -33.02 -5.83 6.15
CA ILE A 172 -34.33 -5.50 6.72
C ILE A 172 -34.27 -5.45 8.25
N ALA A 173 -33.56 -6.38 8.89
CA ALA A 173 -33.41 -6.39 10.35
C ALA A 173 -32.64 -5.16 10.85
N LEU A 174 -31.54 -4.81 10.20
CA LEU A 174 -30.71 -3.68 10.59
C LEU A 174 -31.40 -2.34 10.30
N GLU A 175 -32.15 -2.21 9.21
CA GLU A 175 -32.93 -1.00 8.93
C GLU A 175 -34.04 -0.75 9.97
N LYS A 176 -34.63 -1.81 10.53
CA LYS A 176 -35.56 -1.68 11.68
C LYS A 176 -34.90 -1.08 12.93
N HIS A 177 -33.58 -1.14 13.04
CA HIS A 177 -32.80 -0.55 14.13
C HIS A 177 -32.20 0.82 13.76
N GLY A 178 -32.66 1.44 12.66
CA GLY A 178 -32.25 2.80 12.26
C GLY A 178 -30.95 2.89 11.46
N TYR A 179 -30.42 1.77 10.97
CA TYR A 179 -29.29 1.75 10.05
C TYR A 179 -29.76 1.83 8.59
N THR A 180 -28.87 2.16 7.66
CA THR A 180 -29.21 2.24 6.23
C THR A 180 -28.41 1.21 5.43
N ALA A 181 -29.07 0.25 4.79
CA ALA A 181 -28.38 -0.71 3.94
C ALA A 181 -28.13 -0.13 2.53
N LYS A 182 -26.90 -0.24 2.04
CA LYS A 182 -26.47 0.29 0.74
C LYS A 182 -25.38 -0.55 0.09
N VAL A 183 -24.94 -0.11 -1.08
CA VAL A 183 -23.73 -0.61 -1.74
C VAL A 183 -22.61 0.42 -1.50
N ASP A 184 -21.43 -0.03 -1.08
CA ASP A 184 -20.28 0.86 -0.89
C ASP A 184 -19.65 1.30 -2.22
N GLU A 185 -18.67 2.21 -2.16
CA GLU A 185 -17.94 2.72 -3.34
C GLU A 185 -17.24 1.61 -4.17
N ARG A 186 -17.07 0.40 -3.60
CA ARG A 186 -16.44 -0.75 -4.24
C ARG A 186 -17.45 -1.77 -4.75
N GLY A 187 -18.75 -1.44 -4.74
CA GLY A 187 -19.79 -2.37 -5.18
C GLY A 187 -20.15 -3.45 -4.16
N ARG A 188 -19.69 -3.35 -2.90
CA ARG A 188 -19.93 -4.37 -1.87
C ARG A 188 -21.19 -4.06 -1.06
N PRO A 189 -21.93 -5.09 -0.60
CA PRO A 189 -23.00 -4.88 0.37
C PRO A 189 -22.46 -4.20 1.61
N ALA A 190 -23.13 -3.18 2.10
CA ALA A 190 -22.71 -2.47 3.29
C ALA A 190 -23.89 -1.88 4.06
N VAL A 191 -23.63 -1.56 5.32
CA VAL A 191 -24.59 -0.90 6.20
C VAL A 191 -23.97 0.39 6.71
N GLU A 192 -24.72 1.47 6.56
CA GLU A 192 -24.37 2.79 7.00
C GLU A 192 -24.90 3.07 8.40
N ILE A 193 -23.98 3.47 9.28
CA ILE A 193 -24.22 3.85 10.67
C ILE A 193 -23.71 5.29 10.81
N ALA A 194 -24.59 6.27 10.96
CA ALA A 194 -24.21 7.68 11.20
C ALA A 194 -23.07 8.18 10.29
N ARG A 195 -23.19 7.94 8.97
CA ARG A 195 -22.21 8.26 7.89
C ARG A 195 -20.97 7.36 7.77
N GLN A 196 -20.85 6.31 8.56
CA GLN A 196 -19.82 5.28 8.39
C GLN A 196 -20.37 4.03 7.73
N VAL A 197 -19.57 3.43 6.85
CA VAL A 197 -19.94 2.26 6.07
C VAL A 197 -19.21 1.03 6.59
N ALA A 198 -19.97 0.04 7.09
CA ALA A 198 -19.46 -1.29 7.42
C ALA A 198 -19.81 -2.26 6.28
N ALA A 199 -18.80 -2.78 5.61
CA ALA A 199 -18.97 -3.72 4.52
C ALA A 199 -19.31 -5.12 5.06
N LEU A 200 -20.28 -5.78 4.43
CA LEU A 200 -20.65 -7.16 4.67
C LEU A 200 -20.08 -8.01 3.54
N VAL A 201 -19.06 -8.79 3.83
CA VAL A 201 -18.40 -9.66 2.85
C VAL A 201 -18.97 -11.06 2.99
N ILE A 202 -19.72 -11.52 2.00
CA ILE A 202 -20.18 -12.92 1.93
C ILE A 202 -19.53 -13.63 0.76
N LYS A 203 -18.70 -14.62 1.06
CA LYS A 203 -17.95 -15.40 0.05
C LYS A 203 -18.11 -16.89 0.25
N GLU A 204 -18.06 -17.63 -0.83
CA GLU A 204 -17.98 -19.09 -0.79
C GLU A 204 -16.52 -19.49 -0.57
N LYS A 205 -16.30 -20.43 0.34
CA LYS A 205 -14.98 -21.01 0.56
C LYS A 205 -14.65 -21.96 -0.58
N TYR A 206 -13.40 -21.90 -1.01
CA TYR A 206 -12.82 -22.82 -1.97
C TYR A 206 -11.76 -23.66 -1.28
N ARG A 207 -11.66 -24.93 -1.66
CA ARG A 207 -10.58 -25.81 -1.27
C ARG A 207 -9.68 -26.07 -2.46
N HIS A 208 -8.37 -26.15 -2.20
CA HIS A 208 -7.41 -26.53 -3.22
C HIS A 208 -7.26 -28.05 -3.21
N VAL A 209 -7.63 -28.69 -4.32
CA VAL A 209 -7.50 -30.14 -4.49
C VAL A 209 -6.38 -30.41 -5.50
N ARG A 210 -5.53 -31.40 -5.19
CA ARG A 210 -4.54 -31.90 -6.14
C ARG A 210 -5.21 -32.94 -7.01
N GLN A 211 -5.42 -32.62 -8.28
CA GLN A 211 -5.86 -33.58 -9.28
C GLN A 211 -4.65 -34.13 -10.03
N PRO A 212 -4.54 -35.45 -10.24
CA PRO A 212 -3.57 -36.02 -11.17
C PRO A 212 -3.70 -35.37 -12.56
N LEU A 213 -2.58 -35.15 -13.24
CA LEU A 213 -2.60 -34.63 -14.61
C LEU A 213 -3.21 -35.66 -15.57
N THR A 214 -4.14 -35.22 -16.41
CA THR A 214 -4.67 -36.05 -17.51
C THR A 214 -3.62 -36.23 -18.60
N GLU A 215 -3.82 -37.19 -19.51
CA GLU A 215 -2.93 -37.37 -20.67
C GLU A 215 -2.89 -36.12 -21.56
N GLU A 216 -3.97 -35.35 -21.63
CA GLU A 216 -4.01 -34.06 -22.33
C GLU A 216 -3.22 -32.97 -21.60
N ASP A 217 -3.27 -32.93 -20.27
CA ASP A 217 -2.48 -32.00 -19.47
C ASP A 217 -0.98 -32.29 -19.61
N LYS A 218 -0.59 -33.57 -19.65
CA LYS A 218 0.80 -33.99 -19.86
C LYS A 218 1.35 -33.53 -21.21
N LYS A 219 0.51 -33.48 -22.26
CA LYS A 219 0.89 -33.00 -23.60
C LYS A 219 1.21 -31.50 -23.66
N ARG A 220 0.72 -30.68 -22.72
CA ARG A 220 0.92 -29.21 -22.69
C ARG A 220 2.25 -28.78 -22.03
N GLY A 221 3.15 -29.73 -21.79
CA GLY A 221 4.40 -29.53 -21.06
C GLY A 221 4.15 -29.62 -19.56
N PHE A 222 4.60 -30.71 -18.94
CA PHE A 222 4.48 -30.90 -17.50
C PHE A 222 5.83 -31.15 -16.84
N ASN A 223 5.95 -30.73 -15.59
CA ASN A 223 7.11 -31.04 -14.76
C ASN A 223 6.94 -32.45 -14.16
N PRO A 224 7.83 -33.42 -14.46
CA PRO A 224 7.73 -34.78 -13.93
C PRO A 224 7.71 -34.84 -12.39
N LYS A 225 8.29 -33.84 -11.72
CA LYS A 225 8.30 -33.73 -10.25
C LYS A 225 6.97 -33.21 -9.67
N ARG A 226 5.99 -32.83 -10.51
CA ARG A 226 4.65 -32.39 -10.11
C ARG A 226 3.60 -33.03 -11.03
N PRO A 227 3.30 -34.34 -10.87
CA PRO A 227 2.32 -35.07 -11.68
C PRO A 227 0.86 -34.74 -11.31
N TRP A 228 0.61 -33.52 -10.82
CA TRP A 228 -0.68 -33.07 -10.36
C TRP A 228 -0.85 -31.58 -10.67
N ARG A 229 -2.09 -31.19 -10.98
CA ARG A 229 -2.51 -29.78 -11.04
C ARG A 229 -3.27 -29.41 -9.78
N GLN A 230 -3.21 -28.14 -9.43
CA GLN A 230 -4.00 -27.58 -8.33
C GLN A 230 -5.29 -27.02 -8.89
N GLU A 231 -6.41 -27.59 -8.50
CA GLU A 231 -7.74 -27.13 -8.89
C GLU A 231 -8.44 -26.52 -7.67
N MET A 232 -9.14 -25.41 -7.87
CA MET A 232 -9.99 -24.80 -6.84
C MET A 232 -11.40 -25.35 -6.97
N GLN A 233 -11.87 -26.03 -5.92
CA GLN A 233 -13.22 -26.56 -5.87
C GLN A 233 -14.08 -25.76 -4.88
N PRO A 234 -15.29 -25.32 -5.27
CA PRO A 234 -16.24 -24.73 -4.34
C PRO A 234 -16.57 -25.75 -3.24
N THR A 235 -16.65 -25.29 -2.00
CA THR A 235 -16.97 -26.16 -0.86
C THR A 235 -18.46 -26.15 -0.52
N GLY A 236 -19.26 -25.25 -1.09
CA GLY A 236 -20.65 -25.02 -0.68
C GLY A 236 -20.79 -24.30 0.67
N LEU A 237 -19.68 -23.94 1.32
CA LEU A 237 -19.67 -23.25 2.61
C LEU A 237 -19.55 -21.74 2.39
N LEU A 238 -20.52 -20.98 2.91
CA LEU A 238 -20.47 -19.54 2.93
C LEU A 238 -19.72 -19.03 4.17
N GLN A 239 -18.95 -17.97 3.97
CA GLN A 239 -18.34 -17.16 5.03
C GLN A 239 -18.92 -15.75 4.95
N LEU A 240 -19.50 -15.26 6.04
CA LEU A 240 -19.88 -13.86 6.22
C LEU A 240 -18.86 -13.16 7.11
N SER A 241 -18.50 -11.92 6.77
CA SER A 241 -17.61 -11.11 7.60
C SER A 241 -18.03 -9.64 7.61
N ILE A 242 -17.83 -8.97 8.76
CA ILE A 242 -18.01 -7.53 8.92
C ILE A 242 -16.64 -6.88 8.78
N GLU A 243 -16.50 -5.98 7.81
CA GLU A 243 -15.27 -5.26 7.53
C GLU A 243 -15.46 -3.74 7.60
N PRO A 244 -14.54 -3.00 8.26
CA PRO A 244 -13.39 -3.50 9.03
C PRO A 244 -13.83 -4.23 10.31
N ARG A 245 -12.94 -5.05 10.88
CA ARG A 245 -13.17 -5.67 12.19
C ARG A 245 -13.47 -4.57 13.23
N PRO A 246 -14.66 -4.58 13.88
CA PRO A 246 -15.03 -3.49 14.78
C PRO A 246 -14.19 -3.45 16.05
N HIS A 247 -14.04 -4.59 16.72
CA HIS A 247 -13.29 -4.72 17.97
C HIS A 247 -12.58 -6.08 18.06
N PRO A 248 -11.40 -6.18 18.72
CA PRO A 248 -10.66 -7.44 18.86
C PRO A 248 -11.42 -8.54 19.62
N THR A 249 -12.32 -8.18 20.53
CA THR A 249 -13.10 -9.15 21.33
C THR A 249 -14.40 -9.57 20.68
N LEU A 250 -14.88 -8.82 19.69
CA LEU A 250 -16.05 -9.21 18.91
C LEU A 250 -15.66 -10.21 17.82
N ARG A 251 -16.51 -11.21 17.63
CA ARG A 251 -16.50 -12.04 16.43
C ARG A 251 -16.84 -11.14 15.23
N HIS A 252 -16.14 -11.29 14.12
CA HIS A 252 -16.42 -10.50 12.91
C HIS A 252 -16.49 -11.39 11.67
N SER A 253 -16.33 -12.71 11.82
CA SER A 253 -16.38 -13.69 10.75
C SER A 253 -17.12 -14.95 11.21
N TRP A 254 -18.00 -15.42 10.35
CA TRP A 254 -18.86 -16.58 10.53
C TRP A 254 -18.74 -17.45 9.30
N ILE A 255 -18.77 -18.77 9.47
CA ILE A 255 -18.64 -19.75 8.37
C ILE A 255 -19.73 -20.79 8.59
N ASP A 256 -20.35 -21.25 7.51
CA ASP A 256 -21.19 -22.44 7.53
C ASP A 256 -20.44 -23.60 8.20
N ALA A 257 -21.07 -24.22 9.19
CA ALA A 257 -20.64 -25.45 9.81
C ALA A 257 -21.63 -26.58 9.48
N ALA A 258 -21.24 -27.82 9.74
CA ALA A 258 -22.10 -28.98 9.47
C ALA A 258 -23.36 -29.01 10.34
N ASP A 259 -23.23 -28.48 11.56
CA ASP A 259 -24.25 -28.38 12.60
C ASP A 259 -24.95 -27.02 12.63
N GLU A 260 -24.34 -25.96 12.09
CA GLU A 260 -24.88 -24.61 12.14
C GLU A 260 -24.59 -23.80 10.87
N LEU A 261 -25.63 -23.59 10.04
CA LEU A 261 -25.54 -22.74 8.85
C LEU A 261 -25.59 -21.25 9.20
N LEU A 262 -25.11 -20.39 8.29
CA LEU A 262 -25.20 -18.94 8.45
C LEU A 262 -26.64 -18.43 8.65
N GLU A 263 -27.64 -19.11 8.10
CA GLU A 263 -29.05 -18.79 8.33
C GLU A 263 -29.44 -18.86 9.81
N ALA A 264 -28.89 -19.83 10.56
CA ALA A 264 -29.11 -19.97 11.99
C ALA A 264 -28.26 -19.00 12.82
N GLN A 265 -27.07 -18.63 12.32
CA GLN A 265 -26.17 -17.67 12.97
C GLN A 265 -26.61 -16.20 12.79
N LEU A 266 -27.59 -15.92 11.91
CA LEU A 266 -27.96 -14.55 11.54
C LEU A 266 -28.42 -13.66 12.71
N PRO A 267 -29.18 -14.14 13.71
CA PRO A 267 -29.47 -13.39 14.94
C PRO A 267 -28.22 -12.88 15.65
N GLU A 268 -27.21 -13.74 15.83
CA GLU A 268 -25.96 -13.38 16.48
C GLU A 268 -25.14 -12.42 15.63
N ILE A 269 -25.11 -12.62 14.30
CA ILE A 269 -24.44 -11.70 13.37
C ILE A 269 -25.04 -10.28 13.47
N ALA A 270 -26.38 -10.19 13.46
CA ALA A 270 -27.09 -8.92 13.62
C ALA A 270 -26.82 -8.30 15.01
N ALA A 271 -26.80 -9.11 16.07
CA ALA A 271 -26.53 -8.64 17.43
C ALA A 271 -25.12 -8.03 17.55
N VAL A 272 -24.12 -8.73 17.02
CA VAL A 272 -22.74 -8.25 16.98
C VAL A 272 -22.63 -6.96 16.18
N PHE A 273 -23.35 -6.85 15.07
CA PHE A 273 -23.36 -5.63 14.27
C PHE A 273 -23.93 -4.44 15.07
N ILE A 274 -25.09 -4.62 15.71
CA ILE A 274 -25.74 -3.60 16.54
C ILE A 274 -24.81 -3.17 17.69
N ALA A 275 -24.22 -4.13 18.40
CA ALA A 275 -23.29 -3.85 19.50
C ALA A 275 -21.99 -3.17 19.04
N ALA A 276 -21.55 -3.45 17.82
CA ALA A 276 -20.36 -2.84 17.23
C ALA A 276 -20.60 -1.40 16.73
N ALA A 277 -21.85 -1.00 16.48
CA ALA A 277 -22.17 0.26 15.82
C ALA A 277 -21.59 1.51 16.55
N PRO A 278 -21.68 1.66 17.88
CA PRO A 278 -21.08 2.80 18.59
C PRO A 278 -19.55 2.82 18.49
N ILE A 279 -18.90 1.64 18.55
CA ILE A 279 -17.44 1.51 18.43
C ILE A 279 -16.96 1.97 17.05
N LEU A 280 -17.68 1.55 16.02
CA LEU A 280 -17.39 1.97 14.65
C LEU A 280 -17.48 3.50 14.57
N GLN A 281 -18.60 4.09 15.02
CA GLN A 281 -18.87 5.53 14.97
C GLN A 281 -17.79 6.35 15.68
N GLU A 282 -17.36 5.95 16.88
CA GLU A 282 -16.31 6.65 17.62
C GLU A 282 -14.97 6.60 16.91
N ARG A 283 -14.61 5.44 16.36
CA ARG A 283 -13.36 5.26 15.60
C ARG A 283 -13.31 6.19 14.38
N ARG A 284 -14.46 6.46 13.73
CA ARG A 284 -14.53 7.43 12.63
C ARG A 284 -14.26 8.85 13.11
N ARG A 285 -14.90 9.28 14.20
CA ARG A 285 -14.68 10.61 14.80
C ARG A 285 -13.19 10.86 15.05
N GLN A 286 -12.52 9.86 15.63
CA GLN A 286 -11.08 9.91 15.90
C GLN A 286 -10.24 9.97 14.61
N TYR A 287 -10.57 9.21 13.57
CA TYR A 287 -9.87 9.30 12.29
C TYR A 287 -10.04 10.67 11.64
N GLU A 288 -11.26 11.22 11.60
CA GLU A 288 -11.52 12.54 11.02
C GLU A 288 -10.78 13.66 11.75
N GLU A 289 -10.78 13.62 13.08
CA GLU A 289 -10.05 14.59 13.90
C GLU A 289 -8.54 14.49 13.69
N ASN A 290 -8.00 13.27 13.65
CA ASN A 290 -6.59 13.04 13.36
C ASN A 290 -6.20 13.51 11.95
N GLU A 291 -7.06 13.31 10.94
CA GLU A 291 -6.84 13.79 9.58
C GLU A 291 -6.90 15.32 9.49
N ARG A 292 -7.85 15.96 10.20
CA ARG A 292 -7.91 17.43 10.32
C ARG A 292 -6.62 17.98 10.93
N ARG A 293 -6.17 17.39 12.05
CA ARG A 293 -4.92 17.79 12.70
C ARG A 293 -3.70 17.62 11.78
N ARG A 294 -3.62 16.52 11.04
CA ARG A 294 -2.56 16.29 10.04
C ARG A 294 -2.59 17.35 8.94
N HIS A 295 -3.76 17.64 8.40
CA HIS A 295 -3.92 18.64 7.34
C HIS A 295 -3.52 20.04 7.81
N GLU A 296 -3.93 20.43 9.02
CA GLU A 296 -3.53 21.70 9.64
C GLU A 296 -2.02 21.79 9.85
N GLU A 297 -1.39 20.72 10.37
CA GLU A 297 0.06 20.63 10.53
C GLU A 297 0.80 20.71 9.20
N GLU A 298 0.31 20.02 8.16
CA GLU A 298 0.87 20.06 6.80
C GLU A 298 0.78 21.46 6.20
N MET A 299 -0.38 22.12 6.32
CA MET A 299 -0.57 23.49 5.85
C MET A 299 0.32 24.47 6.61
N ARG A 300 0.52 24.28 7.92
CA ARG A 300 1.46 25.07 8.71
C ARG A 300 2.90 24.86 8.22
N ARG A 301 3.33 23.61 8.01
CA ARG A 301 4.67 23.29 7.46
C ARG A 301 4.87 23.83 6.07
N TYR A 302 3.82 23.85 5.24
CA TYR A 302 3.86 24.40 3.90
C TYR A 302 4.05 25.92 3.92
N LYS A 303 3.24 26.65 4.72
CA LYS A 303 3.37 28.10 4.88
C LYS A 303 4.73 28.52 5.45
N GLU A 304 5.24 27.77 6.43
CA GLU A 304 6.55 28.02 7.01
C GLU A 304 7.68 27.81 5.98
N ARG A 305 7.61 26.74 5.18
CA ARG A 305 8.55 26.51 4.07
C ARG A 305 8.51 27.63 3.03
N GLN A 306 7.32 28.12 2.69
CA GLN A 306 7.16 29.27 1.77
C GLN A 306 7.81 30.53 2.34
N ARG A 307 7.59 30.82 3.63
CA ARG A 307 8.22 31.96 4.32
C ARG A 307 9.74 31.87 4.31
N GLN A 308 10.29 30.72 4.70
CA GLN A 308 11.74 30.48 4.71
C GLN A 308 12.35 30.57 3.31
N GLN A 309 11.64 30.10 2.28
CA GLN A 309 12.10 30.21 0.91
C GLN A 309 12.14 31.68 0.44
N LEU A 310 11.10 32.46 0.77
CA LEU A 310 11.06 33.89 0.48
C LEU A 310 12.21 34.63 1.17
N GLU A 311 12.46 34.33 2.44
CA GLU A 311 13.56 34.92 3.20
C GLU A 311 14.93 34.54 2.62
N ARG A 312 15.14 33.27 2.26
CA ARG A 312 16.35 32.80 1.58
C ARG A 312 16.58 33.49 0.23
N ASN A 313 15.52 33.66 -0.56
CA ASN A 313 15.61 34.33 -1.85
C ASN A 313 15.95 35.83 -1.67
N ARG A 314 15.37 36.49 -0.66
CA ARG A 314 15.68 37.87 -0.31
C ARG A 314 17.14 38.05 0.07
N LEU A 315 17.64 37.19 0.97
CA LEU A 315 19.05 37.22 1.39
C LEU A 315 19.98 36.97 0.20
N ARG A 316 19.67 36.00 -0.65
CA ARG A 316 20.46 35.72 -1.86
C ARG A 316 20.53 36.94 -2.78
N GLY A 317 19.39 37.54 -3.12
CA GLY A 317 19.34 38.73 -3.97
C GLY A 317 20.11 39.91 -3.36
N PHE A 318 20.04 40.09 -2.04
CA PHE A 318 20.83 41.10 -1.35
C PHE A 318 22.35 40.84 -1.44
N LEU A 319 22.79 39.60 -1.22
CA LEU A 319 24.20 39.23 -1.33
C LEU A 319 24.73 39.39 -2.77
N GLU A 320 23.91 39.12 -3.78
CA GLU A 320 24.25 39.36 -5.18
C GLU A 320 24.47 40.86 -5.46
N LEU A 321 23.61 41.74 -4.94
CA LEU A 321 23.80 43.18 -5.04
C LEU A 321 25.08 43.63 -4.32
N ALA A 322 25.33 43.15 -3.11
CA ALA A 322 26.55 43.47 -2.37
C ALA A 322 27.82 43.03 -3.11
N SER A 323 27.79 41.86 -3.75
CA SER A 323 28.89 41.37 -4.59
C SER A 323 29.11 42.24 -5.83
N ARG A 324 28.03 42.66 -6.51
CA ARG A 324 28.14 43.56 -7.68
C ARG A 324 28.71 44.92 -7.30
N TRP A 325 28.24 45.48 -6.19
CA TRP A 325 28.76 46.75 -5.66
C TRP A 325 30.26 46.64 -5.37
N ARG A 326 30.71 45.58 -4.68
CA ARG A 326 32.14 45.36 -4.41
C ARG A 326 32.97 45.29 -5.70
N GLN A 327 32.50 44.55 -6.70
CA GLN A 327 33.20 44.44 -7.99
C GLN A 327 33.34 45.78 -8.71
N VAL A 328 32.32 46.64 -8.63
CA VAL A 328 32.37 48.00 -9.21
C VAL A 328 33.37 48.86 -8.45
N GLU A 329 33.40 48.77 -7.12
CA GLU A 329 34.34 49.53 -6.29
C GLU A 329 35.79 49.09 -6.52
N ASP A 330 36.04 47.78 -6.59
CA ASP A 330 37.36 47.23 -6.94
C ASP A 330 37.81 47.72 -8.33
N ALA A 331 36.91 47.77 -9.31
CA ALA A 331 37.19 48.28 -10.65
C ALA A 331 37.49 49.79 -10.64
N ARG A 332 36.77 50.59 -9.83
CA ARG A 332 37.06 52.02 -9.65
C ARG A 332 38.45 52.24 -9.06
N GLN A 333 38.81 51.48 -8.02
CA GLN A 333 40.13 51.55 -7.40
C GLN A 333 41.25 51.18 -8.39
N PHE A 334 41.04 50.13 -9.19
CA PHE A 334 41.99 49.73 -10.22
C PHE A 334 42.16 50.80 -11.30
N LEU A 335 41.06 51.39 -11.80
CA LEU A 335 41.12 52.48 -12.78
C LEU A 335 41.80 53.74 -12.23
N ASN A 336 41.62 54.04 -10.94
CA ASN A 336 42.33 55.14 -10.29
C ASN A 336 43.85 54.86 -10.23
N ALA A 337 44.25 53.64 -9.87
CA ALA A 337 45.65 53.26 -9.87
C ALA A 337 46.28 53.30 -11.28
N LEU A 338 45.53 52.91 -12.31
CA LEU A 338 45.96 53.04 -13.71
C LEU A 338 46.11 54.51 -14.13
N ALA A 339 45.14 55.36 -13.79
CA ALA A 339 45.19 56.78 -14.11
C ALA A 339 46.38 57.49 -13.43
N SER A 340 46.68 57.15 -12.17
CA SER A 340 47.85 57.69 -11.47
C SER A 340 49.17 57.32 -12.14
N ARG A 341 49.30 56.10 -12.68
CA ARG A 341 50.51 55.68 -13.43
C ARG A 341 50.57 56.24 -14.84
N ALA A 342 49.43 56.35 -15.53
CA ALA A 342 49.34 56.96 -16.85
C ALA A 342 49.82 58.42 -16.83
N ALA A 343 49.59 59.14 -15.72
CA ALA A 343 50.07 60.50 -15.52
C ALA A 343 51.61 60.61 -15.42
N GLU A 344 52.31 59.53 -15.07
CA GLU A 344 53.77 59.48 -14.99
C GLU A 344 54.43 59.13 -16.35
N GLU A 345 53.70 58.46 -17.26
CA GLU A 345 54.16 58.07 -18.60
C GLU A 345 53.13 58.45 -19.70
N PRO A 346 52.95 59.75 -20.02
CA PRO A 346 51.94 60.19 -20.98
C PRO A 346 52.26 59.75 -22.42
N GLY A 347 51.23 59.33 -23.17
CA GLY A 347 51.30 59.11 -24.62
C GLY A 347 51.46 57.66 -25.10
N GLN A 348 51.32 56.66 -24.23
CA GLN A 348 51.29 55.25 -24.65
C GLN A 348 49.95 54.90 -25.33
N ALA A 349 50.02 54.35 -26.54
CA ALA A 349 48.87 53.86 -27.28
C ALA A 349 48.53 52.42 -26.87
N VAL A 350 47.25 52.15 -26.63
CA VAL A 350 46.71 50.81 -26.36
C VAL A 350 45.76 50.45 -27.50
N GLY A 351 46.30 49.85 -28.57
CA GLY A 351 45.51 49.55 -29.78
C GLY A 351 45.06 50.83 -30.50
N ASP A 352 43.75 50.95 -30.72
CA ASP A 352 43.14 52.08 -31.46
C ASP A 352 42.85 53.31 -30.57
N LEU A 353 43.06 53.21 -29.26
CA LEU A 353 42.78 54.27 -28.28
C LEU A 353 44.05 54.65 -27.52
N SER A 354 44.15 55.91 -27.11
CA SER A 354 45.12 56.30 -26.08
C SER A 354 44.79 55.65 -24.74
N LEU A 355 45.79 55.57 -23.86
CA LEU A 355 45.60 55.04 -22.50
C LEU A 355 44.52 55.83 -21.72
N ASP A 356 44.48 57.16 -21.89
CA ASP A 356 43.48 58.02 -21.24
C ASP A 356 42.07 57.79 -21.79
N GLU A 357 41.92 57.62 -23.11
CA GLU A 357 40.64 57.28 -23.74
C GLU A 357 40.16 55.89 -23.30
N SER A 358 41.08 54.94 -23.12
CA SER A 358 40.77 53.60 -22.63
C SER A 358 40.30 53.61 -21.17
N ILE A 359 40.92 54.45 -20.32
CA ILE A 359 40.50 54.65 -18.92
C ILE A 359 39.14 55.37 -18.85
N ALA A 360 38.93 56.40 -19.67
CA ALA A 360 37.66 57.12 -19.75
C ALA A 360 36.50 56.21 -20.19
N TRP A 361 36.73 55.39 -21.24
CA TRP A 361 35.78 54.37 -21.68
C TRP A 361 35.45 53.38 -20.55
N ALA A 362 36.45 52.88 -19.83
CA ALA A 362 36.23 51.93 -18.75
C ALA A 362 35.41 52.53 -17.59
N ARG A 363 35.67 53.81 -17.24
CA ARG A 363 34.88 54.55 -16.24
C ARG A 363 33.42 54.72 -16.69
N GLU A 364 33.20 55.12 -17.93
CA GLU A 364 31.85 55.27 -18.49
C GLU A 364 31.10 53.93 -18.47
N ARG A 365 31.77 52.81 -18.77
CA ARG A 365 31.16 51.45 -18.75
C ARG A 365 30.87 50.89 -17.35
N LEU A 366 31.42 51.49 -16.30
CA LEU A 366 31.04 51.18 -14.92
C LEU A 366 29.74 51.90 -14.52
N THR A 367 29.40 53.00 -15.17
CA THR A 367 28.09 53.67 -15.03
C THR A 367 26.99 52.71 -15.45
N GLY A 368 25.97 52.55 -14.61
CA GLY A 368 24.87 51.61 -14.78
C GLY A 368 25.15 50.19 -14.27
N ARG A 369 26.39 49.88 -13.83
CA ARG A 369 26.71 48.61 -13.16
C ARG A 369 26.72 48.72 -11.63
N ASP A 370 26.79 49.94 -11.09
CA ASP A 370 26.69 50.17 -9.65
C ASP A 370 25.24 49.92 -9.18
N PRO A 371 25.01 48.95 -8.28
CA PRO A 371 23.70 48.68 -7.72
C PRO A 371 23.05 49.87 -7.01
N LEU A 372 23.83 50.86 -6.57
CA LEU A 372 23.35 52.03 -5.83
C LEU A 372 22.85 53.18 -6.72
N GLU A 373 23.20 53.20 -8.00
CA GLU A 373 22.77 54.25 -8.95
C GLU A 373 21.25 54.24 -9.19
N ALA A 374 20.59 53.09 -8.99
CA ALA A 374 19.14 52.95 -9.13
C ALA A 374 18.35 53.50 -7.92
N GLY A 375 19.03 53.89 -6.83
CA GLY A 375 18.43 54.39 -5.59
C GLY A 375 18.06 53.29 -4.57
N LEU A 376 18.09 53.65 -3.28
CA LEU A 376 18.00 52.71 -2.14
C LEU A 376 16.75 51.80 -2.17
N VAL A 377 15.57 52.37 -2.52
CA VAL A 377 14.31 51.62 -2.58
C VAL A 377 14.35 50.57 -3.70
N GLU A 378 15.00 50.89 -4.82
CA GLU A 378 15.14 50.00 -5.95
C GLU A 378 16.15 48.88 -5.66
N CYS A 379 17.23 49.14 -4.89
CA CYS A 379 18.12 48.08 -4.40
C CYS A 379 17.36 47.03 -3.57
N PHE A 380 16.49 47.47 -2.66
CA PHE A 380 15.67 46.53 -1.89
C PHE A 380 14.60 45.85 -2.75
N ARG A 381 13.99 46.55 -3.70
CA ARG A 381 13.04 45.94 -4.65
C ARG A 381 13.70 44.85 -5.49
N GLN A 382 14.93 45.06 -5.96
CA GLN A 382 15.70 44.10 -6.75
C GLN A 382 16.13 42.87 -5.93
N SER A 383 16.42 43.04 -4.63
CA SER A 383 16.68 41.90 -3.73
C SER A 383 15.42 41.15 -3.31
N HIS A 384 14.23 41.71 -3.53
CA HIS A 384 12.94 41.09 -3.19
C HIS A 384 12.21 40.64 -4.46
N PRO A 385 12.53 39.47 -5.03
CA PRO A 385 11.80 39.00 -6.21
C PRO A 385 10.31 38.88 -5.87
N SER A 386 9.49 39.70 -6.53
CA SER A 386 8.03 39.55 -6.50
C SER A 386 7.68 38.22 -7.13
N ILE A 387 6.78 37.44 -6.50
CA ILE A 387 6.27 36.19 -7.06
C ILE A 387 5.50 36.44 -8.37
N ASN A 388 5.10 37.68 -8.67
CA ASN A 388 4.35 37.99 -9.87
C ASN A 388 5.15 38.86 -10.84
N GLY A 389 5.62 38.22 -11.92
CA GLY A 389 5.79 38.86 -13.22
C GLY A 389 7.21 39.21 -13.67
N ARG A 390 8.11 38.23 -13.78
CA ARG A 390 9.02 38.08 -14.94
C ARG A 390 9.84 36.78 -14.83
N THR A 391 9.85 36.07 -15.96
CA THR A 391 10.48 34.79 -16.23
C THR A 391 11.94 34.72 -15.78
N VAL A 392 12.23 33.89 -14.77
CA VAL A 392 13.56 33.29 -14.63
C VAL A 392 13.52 31.96 -15.38
N THR A 393 13.93 32.00 -16.65
CA THR A 393 14.34 30.81 -17.39
C THR A 393 15.66 30.35 -16.78
N THR A 394 15.62 29.35 -15.90
CA THR A 394 16.79 28.51 -15.64
C THR A 394 16.44 27.10 -16.14
N PRO A 395 17.20 26.52 -17.08
CA PRO A 395 16.94 25.19 -17.55
C PRO A 395 17.29 24.20 -16.43
N LEU A 396 16.27 23.71 -15.73
CA LEU A 396 16.37 22.43 -15.03
C LEU A 396 16.41 21.37 -16.12
N ASN A 397 17.59 20.80 -16.33
CA ASN A 397 17.79 19.58 -17.09
C ASN A 397 17.07 18.44 -16.36
N PHE A 398 15.76 18.32 -16.57
CA PHE A 398 15.00 17.12 -16.33
C PHE A 398 14.80 16.45 -17.69
N GLY A 399 15.54 15.38 -17.91
CA GLY A 399 15.23 14.46 -18.99
C GLY A 399 13.88 13.82 -18.72
N SER A 400 12.88 14.16 -19.52
CA SER A 400 11.71 13.31 -19.72
C SER A 400 10.97 13.71 -20.99
N ASN A 401 11.28 12.93 -22.03
CA ASN A 401 10.43 12.46 -23.11
C ASN A 401 8.95 12.95 -23.13
N ARG A 402 8.58 13.46 -24.31
CA ARG A 402 7.27 13.45 -24.98
C ARG A 402 6.21 14.46 -24.55
N GLY A 403 5.87 15.30 -25.53
CA GLY A 403 4.55 15.19 -26.15
C GLY A 403 3.55 16.24 -25.72
N SER A 404 3.82 17.47 -26.10
CA SER A 404 2.84 18.52 -26.38
C SER A 404 1.62 18.01 -27.15
N SER A 405 0.44 18.51 -26.76
CA SER A 405 -0.54 19.14 -27.66
C SER A 405 -1.60 19.87 -26.84
N SER A 406 -1.45 21.18 -26.83
CA SER A 406 -2.45 22.21 -26.53
C SER A 406 -3.72 22.07 -27.37
N LEU A 407 -4.87 22.53 -26.86
CA LEU A 407 -5.50 23.78 -27.33
C LEU A 407 -6.74 24.14 -26.50
N SER A 408 -6.96 25.45 -26.49
CA SER A 408 -7.81 26.27 -25.67
C SER A 408 -9.22 26.47 -26.23
N SER A 409 -10.15 26.76 -25.32
CA SER A 409 -11.22 27.78 -25.42
C SER A 409 -12.42 27.58 -26.36
N SER A 410 -13.59 27.72 -25.72
CA SER A 410 -14.87 28.33 -26.17
C SER A 410 -15.95 27.45 -26.81
N GLY A 411 -17.19 27.66 -26.34
CA GLY A 411 -18.43 27.47 -27.11
C GLY A 411 -19.33 26.29 -26.69
N LEU A 412 -20.37 26.56 -25.90
CA LEU A 412 -21.64 25.79 -25.92
C LEU A 412 -22.30 25.93 -27.31
N PRO A 413 -23.14 25.02 -27.85
CA PRO A 413 -24.35 24.48 -27.19
C PRO A 413 -24.79 23.03 -27.56
N HIS A 414 -25.93 22.63 -26.99
CA HIS A 414 -26.80 21.46 -27.26
C HIS A 414 -26.74 20.83 -28.68
N HIS A 415 -26.70 19.48 -28.77
CA HIS A 415 -27.75 18.63 -29.36
C HIS A 415 -27.36 17.13 -29.41
N LEU A 416 -28.39 16.32 -29.66
CA LEU A 416 -28.62 14.87 -29.60
C LEU A 416 -27.77 13.96 -30.52
N PHE A 417 -28.00 12.63 -30.35
CA PHE A 417 -27.70 11.45 -31.21
C PHE A 417 -26.45 10.63 -30.82
N THR A 418 -26.59 9.48 -30.14
CA THR A 418 -26.89 8.08 -30.59
C THR A 418 -25.75 7.33 -31.31
N HIS A 419 -25.64 6.04 -30.98
CA HIS A 419 -25.04 4.91 -31.70
C HIS A 419 -23.50 4.74 -31.74
N SER A 420 -22.99 3.83 -30.87
CA SER A 420 -22.52 2.44 -31.16
C SER A 420 -21.55 2.17 -32.35
N PRO A 421 -20.99 0.95 -32.53
CA PRO A 421 -19.60 0.61 -32.16
C PRO A 421 -18.78 0.03 -33.34
N ASP A 422 -17.48 -0.24 -33.12
CA ASP A 422 -16.62 -1.27 -33.78
C ASP A 422 -15.13 -0.90 -33.57
N THR A 423 -14.10 -1.74 -33.59
CA THR A 423 -13.88 -3.19 -33.50
C THR A 423 -12.40 -3.38 -33.12
N SER A 424 -12.14 -4.45 -32.36
CA SER A 424 -10.95 -5.32 -32.33
C SER A 424 -9.67 -4.94 -33.12
N ARG A 425 -8.48 -5.05 -32.47
CA ARG A 425 -7.47 -6.10 -32.78
C ARG A 425 -6.20 -6.03 -31.93
N CYS A 426 -5.65 -7.24 -31.69
CA CYS A 426 -4.25 -7.61 -31.43
C CYS A 426 -3.57 -7.08 -30.15
N GLY A 427 -2.76 -7.84 -29.42
CA GLY A 427 -2.12 -9.12 -29.71
C GLY A 427 -0.65 -9.07 -29.31
N ARG A 428 -0.27 -9.95 -28.37
CA ARG A 428 1.08 -10.47 -28.06
C ARG A 428 2.09 -9.60 -27.31
N CYS A 429 2.45 -10.14 -26.15
CA CYS A 429 3.73 -10.02 -25.47
C CYS A 429 4.91 -10.42 -26.37
N ALA A 430 6.04 -9.71 -26.24
CA ALA A 430 7.36 -10.17 -26.63
C ALA A 430 8.34 -9.96 -25.46
N ARG A 431 8.94 -11.07 -25.01
CA ARG A 431 10.25 -11.14 -24.32
C ARG A 431 11.33 -11.21 -25.40
N ILE A 432 12.50 -10.60 -25.17
CA ILE A 432 13.86 -10.96 -25.66
C ILE A 432 14.83 -10.02 -24.92
N LEU A 433 15.61 -10.53 -23.97
CA LEU A 433 16.99 -11.04 -24.10
C LEU A 433 18.02 -9.91 -24.35
N SER A 434 18.79 -9.62 -23.31
CA SER A 434 19.98 -8.77 -23.30
C SER A 434 21.20 -9.61 -23.70
N HIS A 435 21.79 -9.29 -24.86
CA HIS A 435 23.18 -9.60 -25.21
C HIS A 435 23.91 -8.28 -25.43
N ARG A 436 25.05 -8.08 -24.75
CA ARG A 436 26.10 -7.12 -25.12
C ARG A 436 27.46 -7.70 -24.71
N GLU A 437 28.16 -8.22 -25.70
CA GLU A 437 29.64 -8.20 -25.80
C GLU A 437 30.00 -6.84 -26.43
N SER A 438 30.84 -6.01 -25.79
CA SER A 438 32.31 -6.00 -25.78
C SER A 438 32.94 -5.51 -27.10
N ILE A 439 33.82 -4.51 -26.98
CA ILE A 439 35.09 -4.22 -27.72
C ILE A 439 35.43 -2.74 -27.43
N SER A 440 36.44 -2.48 -26.57
CA SER A 440 37.84 -2.11 -26.88
C SER A 440 37.99 -0.57 -26.97
N SER A 441 38.95 0.10 -26.32
CA SER A 441 40.40 -0.15 -26.38
C SER A 441 41.17 0.53 -25.24
N ARG A 442 42.32 -0.07 -24.90
CA ARG A 442 43.37 0.42 -23.98
C ARG A 442 44.25 1.50 -24.61
N SER A 443 44.87 2.35 -23.79
CA SER A 443 46.33 2.63 -23.82
C SER A 443 46.78 3.37 -22.55
N SER A 444 47.86 2.85 -21.95
CA SER A 444 49.00 3.47 -21.22
C SER A 444 48.72 4.71 -20.35
N ILE A 445 49.09 4.77 -19.07
CA ILE A 445 50.41 4.55 -18.43
C ILE A 445 50.21 4.04 -17.00
#